data_AF-A0A525VK36-F1
#
_entry.id   AF-A0A525VK36-F1
#
_cell.length_a   1.000
_cell.length_b   1.000
_cell.length_c   1.000
_cell.angle_alpha   90.00
_cell.angle_beta   90.00
_cell.angle_gamma   90.00
#
_symmetry.space_group_name_H-M   'P 1'
#
loop_
_entity.id
_entity.type
_entity.pdbx_description
1 polymer ?
#
loop_
_entity_poly.entity_id
_entity_poly.type
_entity_poly.pdbx_seq_one_letter_code
_entity_poly.pdbx_strand_id
1 'polypeptide(L)'
;MVEPEFALVRDAAIKRFEFTYELVWKAVQRVLWDQGVLCHSSKGCLSETFTCGLAQDNPLWIRMIEDRSFTVHTYNESMPVAIYRSLKEYELLFRSYLRALGAPWNCRDRTCHVAATTNLDHVLSRT
;
A
#
# COMPACT_ATOMS: atom_id res chain seq x y z
N MET A 1 2.53 9.28 34.83
CA MET A 1 1.40 8.33 34.77
C MET A 1 0.73 8.51 33.43
N VAL A 2 0.79 7.50 32.55
CA VAL A 2 0.00 7.47 31.32
C VAL A 2 -1.35 6.86 31.71
N GLU A 3 -2.42 7.59 31.45
CA GLU A 3 -3.78 7.16 31.78
C GLU A 3 -4.11 5.87 31.00
N PRO A 4 -4.67 4.82 31.64
CA PRO A 4 -4.82 3.49 31.03
C PRO A 4 -5.69 3.49 29.77
N GLU A 5 -6.65 4.42 29.66
CA GLU A 5 -7.47 4.62 28.48
C GLU A 5 -6.63 5.04 27.26
N PHE A 6 -5.62 5.89 27.46
CA PHE A 6 -4.73 6.34 26.39
C PHE A 6 -3.88 5.19 25.83
N ALA A 7 -3.40 4.30 26.68
CA ALA A 7 -2.62 3.13 26.25
C ALA A 7 -3.46 2.18 25.39
N LEU A 8 -4.70 1.89 25.81
CA LEU A 8 -5.61 1.04 25.04
C LEU A 8 -5.95 1.65 23.67
N VAL A 9 -6.28 2.94 23.63
CA VAL A 9 -6.61 3.64 22.38
C VAL A 9 -5.40 3.67 21.44
N ARG A 10 -4.22 3.94 21.97
CA ARG A 10 -2.95 3.95 21.22
C ARG A 10 -2.69 2.59 20.58
N ASP A 11 -2.76 1.52 21.37
CA ASP A 11 -2.43 0.18 20.91
C ASP A 11 -3.48 -0.33 19.90
N ALA A 12 -4.76 0.00 20.10
CA ALA A 12 -5.81 -0.25 19.12
C ALA A 12 -5.57 0.48 17.80
N ALA A 13 -5.13 1.74 17.83
CA ALA A 13 -4.80 2.51 16.64
C ALA A 13 -3.59 1.93 15.90
N ILE A 14 -2.54 1.53 16.62
CA ILE A 14 -1.36 0.85 16.05
C ILE A 14 -1.78 -0.47 15.41
N LYS A 15 -2.67 -1.23 16.04
CA LYS A 15 -3.17 -2.48 15.44
C LYS A 15 -3.96 -2.23 14.16
N ARG A 16 -4.78 -1.17 14.14
CA ARG A 16 -5.49 -0.72 12.92
C ARG A 16 -4.53 -0.34 11.81
N PHE A 17 -3.45 0.36 12.13
CA PHE A 17 -2.40 0.66 11.19
C PHE A 17 -1.75 -0.61 10.62
N GLU A 18 -1.39 -1.58 11.47
CA GLU A 18 -0.70 -2.80 11.06
C GLU A 18 -1.49 -3.61 10.02
N PHE A 19 -2.77 -3.90 10.27
CA PHE A 19 -3.57 -4.65 9.29
C PHE A 19 -3.97 -3.80 8.08
N THR A 20 -4.14 -2.49 8.23
CA THR A 20 -4.44 -1.60 7.10
C THR A 20 -3.26 -1.54 6.14
N TYR A 21 -2.05 -1.39 6.67
CA TYR A 21 -0.82 -1.50 5.90
C TYR A 21 -0.77 -2.83 5.13
N GLU A 22 -1.02 -3.95 5.83
CA GLU A 22 -0.99 -5.29 5.26
C GLU A 22 -1.97 -5.46 4.09
N LEU A 23 -3.19 -4.94 4.25
CA LEU A 23 -4.21 -4.96 3.20
C LEU A 23 -3.82 -4.10 2.01
N VAL A 24 -3.29 -2.88 2.25
CA VAL A 24 -2.90 -1.97 1.18
C VAL A 24 -1.82 -2.59 0.34
N TRP A 25 -0.68 -3.02 0.90
CA TRP A 25 0.41 -3.53 0.06
C TRP A 25 0.03 -4.82 -0.68
N LYS A 26 -0.86 -5.65 -0.13
CA LYS A 26 -1.40 -6.83 -0.83
C LYS A 26 -2.37 -6.48 -1.96
N ALA A 27 -3.22 -5.46 -1.77
CA ALA A 27 -4.07 -4.95 -2.84
C ALA A 27 -3.23 -4.44 -4.01
N VAL A 28 -2.15 -3.73 -3.70
CA VAL A 28 -1.19 -3.21 -4.67
C VAL A 28 -0.44 -4.33 -5.39
N GLN A 29 0.05 -5.31 -4.64
CA GLN A 29 0.66 -6.50 -5.19
C GLN A 29 -0.27 -7.17 -6.20
N ARG A 30 -1.56 -7.31 -5.87
CA ARG A 30 -2.53 -7.91 -6.78
C ARG A 30 -2.67 -7.10 -8.07
N VAL A 31 -2.76 -5.78 -7.96
CA VAL A 31 -2.85 -4.91 -9.14
C VAL A 31 -1.60 -4.99 -10.01
N LEU A 32 -0.41 -4.99 -9.41
CA LEU A 32 0.85 -5.15 -10.12
C LEU A 32 0.94 -6.51 -10.84
N TRP A 33 0.51 -7.59 -10.17
CA TRP A 33 0.47 -8.92 -10.78
C TRP A 33 -0.49 -8.99 -11.96
N ASP A 34 -1.67 -8.37 -11.86
CA ASP A 34 -2.63 -8.30 -12.97
C ASP A 34 -2.05 -7.50 -14.17
N GLN A 35 -1.03 -6.65 -13.94
CA GLN A 35 -0.26 -5.92 -14.97
C GLN A 35 1.01 -6.66 -15.43
N GLY A 36 1.28 -7.86 -14.93
CA GLY A 36 2.48 -8.64 -15.26
C GLY A 36 3.74 -8.25 -14.46
N VAL A 37 3.64 -7.32 -13.50
CA VAL A 37 4.75 -6.89 -12.65
C VAL A 37 4.76 -7.73 -11.37
N LEU A 38 5.76 -8.60 -11.23
CA LEU A 38 5.90 -9.48 -10.06
C LEU A 38 6.61 -8.77 -8.90
N CYS A 39 5.92 -8.60 -7.78
CA CYS A 39 6.52 -8.17 -6.52
C CYS A 39 6.16 -9.14 -5.39
N HIS A 40 7.11 -9.44 -4.49
CA HIS A 40 6.95 -10.44 -3.41
C HIS A 40 7.13 -9.87 -2.01
N SER A 41 7.50 -8.59 -1.89
CA SER A 41 7.67 -7.91 -0.61
C SER A 41 6.97 -6.55 -0.67
N SER A 42 6.50 -6.06 0.47
CA SER A 42 5.87 -4.73 0.56
C SER A 42 6.80 -3.61 0.06
N LYS A 43 8.08 -3.67 0.42
CA LYS A 43 9.11 -2.75 -0.10
C LYS A 43 9.29 -2.86 -1.61
N GLY A 44 9.33 -4.07 -2.15
CA GLY A 44 9.43 -4.31 -3.59
C GLY A 44 8.21 -3.78 -4.34
N CYS A 45 7.01 -4.12 -3.88
CA CYS A 45 5.77 -3.64 -4.47
C CYS A 45 5.70 -2.12 -4.46
N LEU A 46 6.07 -1.48 -3.35
CA LEU A 46 6.14 -0.02 -3.27
C LEU A 46 7.14 0.56 -4.28
N SER A 47 8.34 -0.02 -4.42
CA SER A 47 9.31 0.43 -5.42
C SER A 47 8.73 0.39 -6.83
N GLU A 48 8.04 -0.69 -7.19
CA GLU A 48 7.38 -0.81 -8.49
C GLU A 48 6.28 0.25 -8.67
N THR A 49 5.58 0.61 -7.61
CA THR A 49 4.54 1.65 -7.71
C THR A 49 5.08 3.04 -7.99
N PHE A 50 6.34 3.32 -7.61
CA PHE A 50 7.02 4.53 -8.02
C PHE A 50 7.43 4.46 -9.50
N THR A 51 7.96 3.33 -9.95
CA THR A 51 8.32 3.08 -11.36
C THR A 51 7.10 3.20 -12.29
N CYS A 52 5.95 2.65 -11.88
CA CYS A 52 4.70 2.72 -12.64
C CYS A 52 3.98 4.07 -12.51
N GLY A 53 4.49 5.00 -11.70
CA GLY A 53 3.88 6.32 -11.48
C GLY A 53 2.57 6.30 -10.68
N LEU A 54 2.29 5.21 -9.95
CA LEU A 54 1.10 5.08 -9.11
C LEU A 54 1.21 5.93 -7.84
N ALA A 55 2.42 5.97 -7.27
CA ALA A 55 2.72 6.77 -6.08
C ALA A 55 3.90 7.69 -6.38
N GLN A 56 3.94 8.84 -5.70
CA GLN A 56 5.12 9.69 -5.72
C GLN A 56 6.16 9.14 -4.75
N ASP A 57 7.43 9.22 -5.15
CA ASP A 57 8.55 8.93 -4.27
C ASP A 57 8.52 9.90 -3.08
N ASN A 58 8.20 9.35 -1.91
CA ASN A 58 8.08 10.10 -0.68
C ASN A 58 8.78 9.32 0.43
N PRO A 59 9.76 9.91 1.13
CA PRO A 59 10.52 9.23 2.19
C PRO A 59 9.63 8.72 3.33
N LEU A 60 8.44 9.29 3.53
CA LEU A 60 7.47 8.81 4.52
C LEU A 60 7.04 7.37 4.27
N TRP A 61 7.10 6.87 3.03
CA TRP A 61 6.80 5.47 2.75
C TRP A 61 7.82 4.52 3.37
N ILE A 62 9.11 4.83 3.24
CA ILE A 62 10.20 4.03 3.81
C ILE A 62 10.06 4.02 5.33
N ARG A 63 9.84 5.19 5.93
CA ARG A 63 9.58 5.33 7.36
C ARG A 63 8.37 4.51 7.80
N MET A 64 7.28 4.48 7.02
CA MET A 64 6.10 3.68 7.34
C MET A 64 6.38 2.16 7.32
N ILE A 65 7.20 1.68 6.37
CA ILE A 65 7.62 0.27 6.31
C ILE A 65 8.46 -0.09 7.55
N GLU A 66 9.34 0.80 7.97
CA GLU A 66 10.16 0.65 9.17
C GLU A 66 9.29 0.66 10.43
N ASP A 67 8.40 1.65 10.60
CA ASP A 67 7.47 1.75 11.73
C ASP A 67 6.56 0.52 11.81
N ARG A 68 6.10 -0.03 10.68
CA ARG A 68 5.37 -1.31 10.65
C ARG A 68 6.24 -2.47 11.14
N SER A 69 7.51 -2.51 10.77
CA SER A 69 8.42 -3.56 11.27
C SER A 69 8.64 -3.44 12.78
N PHE A 70 8.50 -2.24 13.34
CA PHE A 70 8.58 -2.01 14.78
C PHE A 70 7.29 -2.32 15.57
N THR A 71 6.13 -2.50 14.93
CA THR A 71 4.88 -2.81 15.66
C THR A 71 4.90 -4.19 16.32
N VAL A 72 5.82 -5.09 15.97
CA VAL A 72 6.02 -6.36 16.68
C VAL A 72 6.87 -6.21 17.94
N HIS A 73 7.54 -5.07 18.11
CA HIS A 73 8.40 -4.74 19.24
C HIS A 73 7.69 -3.85 20.29
N THR A 74 6.38 -3.97 20.39
CA THR A 74 5.50 -3.18 21.29
C THR A 74 5.77 -3.39 22.78
N TYR A 75 6.60 -4.37 23.15
CA TYR A 75 7.10 -4.55 24.52
C TYR A 75 7.99 -3.40 25.00
N ASN A 76 8.57 -2.60 24.09
CA ASN A 76 9.27 -1.37 24.44
C ASN A 76 8.29 -0.19 24.43
N GLU A 77 7.86 0.28 25.60
CA GLU A 77 6.81 1.30 25.74
C GLU A 77 7.09 2.64 25.04
N SER A 78 8.36 2.95 24.74
CA SER A 78 8.73 4.18 24.02
C SER A 78 8.39 4.12 22.51
N MET A 79 8.37 2.92 21.92
CA MET A 79 8.15 2.72 20.48
C MET A 79 6.68 2.96 20.05
N PRO A 80 5.66 2.42 20.76
CA PRO A 80 4.26 2.70 20.47
C PRO A 80 3.92 4.19 20.44
N VAL A 81 4.53 4.99 21.32
CA VAL A 81 4.28 6.43 21.38
C VAL A 81 4.80 7.14 20.13
N ALA A 82 5.98 6.76 19.64
CA ALA A 82 6.54 7.30 18.42
C ALA A 82 5.69 6.95 17.19
N ILE A 83 5.34 5.66 17.03
CA ILE A 83 4.51 5.17 15.91
C ILE A 83 3.14 5.85 15.92
N TYR A 84 2.50 5.95 17.08
CA TYR A 84 1.18 6.59 17.22
C TYR A 84 1.17 8.04 16.72
N ARG A 85 2.26 8.78 16.95
CA ARG A 85 2.40 10.16 16.45
C ARG A 85 2.54 10.22 14.93
N SER A 86 3.19 9.23 14.31
CA SER A 86 3.34 9.12 12.86
C SER A 86 2.04 8.74 12.13
N LEU A 87 1.06 8.14 12.81
CA LEU A 87 -0.14 7.56 12.15
C LEU A 87 -0.93 8.55 11.30
N LYS A 88 -1.00 9.83 11.72
CA LYS A 88 -1.68 10.88 10.94
C LYS A 88 -1.03 11.11 9.58
N GLU A 89 0.29 11.00 9.50
CA GLU A 89 1.05 11.15 8.25
C GLU A 89 0.79 9.94 7.34
N TYR A 90 0.69 8.74 7.92
CA TYR A 90 0.41 7.50 7.18
C TYR A 90 -1.01 7.43 6.63
N GLU A 91 -1.99 8.02 7.32
CA GLU A 91 -3.35 8.13 6.80
C GLU A 91 -3.39 8.86 5.45
N LEU A 92 -2.61 9.93 5.30
CA LEU A 92 -2.52 10.70 4.05
C LEU A 92 -1.93 9.86 2.92
N LEU A 93 -0.92 9.05 3.24
CA LEU A 93 -0.32 8.11 2.29
C LEU A 93 -1.35 7.07 1.82
N PHE A 94 -2.07 6.41 2.73
CA PHE A 94 -3.11 5.45 2.35
C PHE A 94 -4.22 6.08 1.50
N ARG A 95 -4.64 7.30 1.83
CA ARG A 95 -5.63 8.04 1.01
C ARG A 95 -5.11 8.41 -0.38
N SER A 96 -3.82 8.73 -0.52
CA SER A 96 -3.22 8.93 -1.85
C SER A 96 -3.27 7.64 -2.66
N TYR A 97 -2.95 6.51 -2.05
CA TYR A 97 -2.98 5.20 -2.69
C TYR A 97 -4.38 4.78 -3.14
N LEU A 98 -5.38 4.88 -2.27
CA LEU A 98 -6.76 4.53 -2.61
C LEU A 98 -7.29 5.37 -3.79
N ARG A 99 -6.94 6.65 -3.83
CA ARG A 99 -7.29 7.52 -4.97
C ARG A 99 -6.60 7.08 -6.25
N ALA A 100 -5.34 6.70 -6.17
CA ALA A 100 -4.57 6.23 -7.32
C ALA A 100 -5.10 4.88 -7.85
N LEU A 101 -5.50 3.96 -6.95
CA LEU A 101 -6.09 2.68 -7.31
C LEU A 101 -7.48 2.81 -7.97
N GLY A 102 -8.29 3.80 -7.55
CA GLY A 102 -9.63 4.03 -8.07
C GLY A 102 -9.70 4.82 -9.39
N ALA A 103 -8.59 5.35 -9.87
CA ALA A 103 -8.52 6.04 -11.15
C ALA A 103 -8.37 5.02 -12.30
N PRO A 104 -8.90 5.27 -13.51
CA PRO A 104 -8.58 4.47 -14.69
C PRO A 104 -7.08 4.55 -14.97
N TRP A 105 -6.42 3.40 -14.94
CA TRP A 105 -4.97 3.30 -15.03
C TRP A 105 -4.54 3.51 -16.47
N ASN A 106 -4.02 4.71 -16.75
CA ASN A 106 -3.36 4.98 -18.01
C ASN A 106 -1.90 4.58 -17.85
N CYS A 107 -1.58 3.32 -18.14
CA CYS A 107 -0.21 2.88 -18.40
C CYS A 107 0.30 3.72 -19.59
N ARG A 108 0.96 4.83 -19.28
CA ARG A 108 1.25 5.90 -20.25
C ARG A 108 2.24 5.50 -21.34
N ASP A 109 2.83 4.31 -21.25
CA ASP A 109 3.44 3.61 -22.37
C ASP A 109 3.20 2.10 -22.26
N ARG A 110 2.68 1.51 -23.34
CA ARG A 110 2.34 0.08 -23.50
C ARG A 110 3.57 -0.82 -23.66
N THR A 111 4.59 -0.62 -22.82
CA THR A 111 5.89 -1.32 -22.92
C THR A 111 6.22 -2.20 -21.72
N CYS A 112 5.33 -2.37 -20.75
CA CYS A 112 5.41 -3.48 -19.77
C CYS A 112 4.96 -4.86 -20.34
N HIS A 113 4.55 -4.88 -21.62
CA HIS A 113 4.83 -5.88 -22.66
C HIS A 113 4.32 -7.35 -22.59
N VAL A 114 3.62 -7.70 -23.70
CA VAL A 114 3.59 -8.96 -24.48
C VAL A 114 2.41 -9.94 -24.25
N ALA A 115 1.57 -10.00 -25.29
CA ALA A 115 0.82 -11.14 -25.84
C ALA A 115 0.15 -12.17 -24.90
N ALA A 116 -1.17 -12.06 -24.80
CA ALA A 116 -2.12 -13.18 -24.86
C ALA A 116 -3.45 -12.61 -25.38
N THR A 117 -3.76 -12.73 -26.69
CA THR A 117 -4.74 -13.69 -27.22
C THR A 117 -6.02 -13.72 -26.38
N THR A 118 -7.22 -13.35 -26.83
CA THR A 118 -7.85 -13.62 -28.12
C THR A 118 -9.16 -12.84 -28.13
N ASN A 119 -9.45 -12.13 -29.23
CA ASN A 119 -10.75 -12.11 -29.90
C ASN A 119 -12.00 -12.30 -29.00
N LEU A 120 -12.64 -11.21 -28.56
CA LEU A 120 -14.02 -11.26 -28.06
C LEU A 120 -14.91 -10.09 -28.54
N ASP A 121 -14.48 -9.30 -29.52
CA ASP A 121 -15.30 -8.24 -30.13
C ASP A 121 -15.85 -8.60 -31.53
N HIS A 122 -15.65 -9.84 -32.01
CA HIS A 122 -16.15 -10.27 -33.32
C HIS A 122 -17.42 -11.15 -33.30
N VAL A 123 -18.01 -11.44 -32.14
CA VAL A 123 -19.20 -12.33 -32.04
C VAL A 123 -20.52 -11.56 -31.85
N LEU A 124 -20.51 -10.24 -31.67
CA LEU A 124 -21.75 -9.46 -31.47
C LEU A 124 -22.08 -8.45 -32.59
N SER A 125 -21.57 -8.65 -33.81
CA SER A 125 -21.97 -7.82 -34.97
C SER A 125 -22.54 -8.59 -36.17
N ARG A 126 -22.81 -9.90 -36.04
CA ARG A 126 -23.50 -10.69 -37.08
C ARG A 126 -24.40 -11.78 -36.49
N THR A 127 -25.52 -11.34 -35.91
CA THR A 127 -26.85 -12.00 -35.93
C THR A 127 -27.87 -10.92 -35.62
#